data_AF-A0A9E6CN16-F1
#
_entry.id   AF-A0A9E6CN16-F1
#
_cell.length_a   1.000
_cell.length_b   1.000
_cell.length_c   1.000
_cell.angle_alpha   90.00
_cell.angle_beta   90.00
_cell.angle_gamma   90.00
#
_symmetry.space_group_name_H-M   'P 1'
#
loop_
_entity.id
_entity.type
_entity.pdbx_description
1 polymer ?
#
loop_
_entity_poly.entity_id
_entity_poly.type
_entity_poly.pdbx_seq_one_letter_code
_entity_poly.pdbx_strand_id
1 'polypeptide(L)'
;MRKIHLVFGFMLIMLLAMSTNLMAGTIFVDIDADGSNNGSSWANAYTTLQSALDVASGDQIWVAKGTYKPSSPYNLTIDGNRDFHFRMINDVAIYGGFAGTETAVIQRTSYGVGETNETILSGDIGTPGDNSDNCYHVFYHPNGLGLTGSAILDGFTITGGNADEDPHWGGGGLE
;
A
#
# COMPACT_ATOMS: atom_id res chain seq x y z
N MET A 1 -27.69 16.41 -72.39
CA MET A 1 -26.50 15.76 -71.80
C MET A 1 -26.33 16.29 -70.38
N ARG A 2 -26.67 15.50 -69.35
CA ARG A 2 -26.65 15.92 -67.93
C ARG A 2 -25.22 15.78 -67.38
N LYS A 3 -24.68 16.87 -66.83
CA LYS A 3 -23.38 16.87 -66.14
C LYS A 3 -23.58 16.32 -64.72
N ILE A 4 -22.85 15.27 -64.38
CA ILE A 4 -22.78 14.68 -63.03
C ILE A 4 -21.65 15.40 -62.29
N HIS A 5 -21.97 16.08 -61.18
CA HIS A 5 -20.97 16.64 -60.28
C HIS A 5 -20.71 15.65 -59.15
N LEU A 6 -19.51 15.05 -59.16
CA LEU A 6 -18.98 14.25 -58.07
C LEU A 6 -18.56 15.22 -56.94
N VAL A 7 -19.24 15.18 -55.80
CA VAL A 7 -18.80 15.86 -54.58
C VAL A 7 -17.93 14.88 -53.79
N PHE A 8 -16.62 15.10 -53.77
CA PHE A 8 -15.70 14.40 -52.89
C PHE A 8 -15.86 14.97 -51.47
N GLY A 9 -16.54 14.23 -50.59
CA GLY A 9 -16.61 14.55 -49.17
C GLY A 9 -15.27 14.26 -48.50
N PHE A 10 -14.60 15.30 -48.00
CA PHE A 10 -13.48 15.17 -47.07
C PHE A 10 -13.99 14.62 -45.73
N MET A 11 -13.71 13.36 -45.43
CA MET A 11 -13.96 12.78 -44.12
C MET A 11 -12.80 13.15 -43.20
N LEU A 12 -12.97 14.21 -42.40
CA LEU A 12 -12.07 14.56 -41.31
C LEU A 12 -12.26 13.52 -40.20
N ILE A 13 -11.35 12.55 -40.10
CA ILE A 13 -11.27 11.66 -38.93
C ILE A 13 -10.73 12.51 -37.78
N MET A 14 -11.62 13.01 -36.92
CA MET A 14 -11.26 13.49 -35.59
C MET A 14 -10.81 12.28 -34.77
N LEU A 15 -9.50 12.10 -34.62
CA LEU A 15 -8.95 11.20 -33.63
C LEU A 15 -9.18 11.83 -32.25
N LEU A 16 -10.27 11.44 -31.59
CA LEU A 16 -10.48 11.79 -30.19
C LEU A 16 -9.40 11.05 -29.40
N ALA A 17 -8.38 11.78 -28.94
CA ALA A 17 -7.47 11.24 -27.94
C ALA A 17 -8.30 10.95 -26.70
N MET A 18 -8.62 9.67 -26.48
CA MET A 18 -9.15 9.20 -25.21
C MET A 18 -8.02 9.41 -24.21
N SER A 19 -8.05 10.53 -23.50
CA SER A 19 -7.28 10.68 -22.27
C SER A 19 -7.81 9.62 -21.32
N THR A 20 -7.09 8.50 -21.20
CA THR A 20 -7.24 7.62 -20.07
C THR A 20 -6.87 8.45 -18.84
N ASN A 21 -7.86 8.96 -18.13
CA ASN A 21 -7.64 9.30 -16.73
C ASN A 21 -7.26 7.98 -16.07
N LEU A 22 -5.96 7.75 -15.86
CA LEU A 22 -5.50 6.77 -14.90
C LEU A 22 -5.98 7.31 -13.55
N MET A 23 -7.22 7.01 -13.17
CA MET A 23 -7.55 7.12 -11.76
C MET A 23 -6.64 6.13 -11.05
N ALA A 24 -5.96 6.59 -10.01
CA ALA A 24 -5.26 5.72 -9.07
C ALA A 24 -6.17 4.51 -8.75
N GLY A 25 -5.67 3.29 -8.96
CA GLY A 25 -6.40 2.07 -8.64
C GLY A 25 -6.58 1.93 -7.13
N THR A 26 -7.50 1.07 -6.71
CA THR A 26 -7.67 0.74 -5.28
C THR A 26 -7.22 -0.69 -5.02
N ILE A 27 -6.15 -0.74 -4.24
CA ILE A 27 -5.46 -1.77 -3.46
C ILE A 27 -6.17 -2.34 -2.24
N PHE A 28 -7.01 -3.38 -2.30
CA PHE A 28 -7.64 -3.88 -1.06
C PHE A 28 -6.75 -4.87 -0.30
N VAL A 29 -6.61 -4.66 1.01
CA VAL A 29 -5.88 -5.54 1.95
C VAL A 29 -6.77 -5.87 3.14
N ASP A 30 -6.99 -7.15 3.39
CA ASP A 30 -7.78 -7.65 4.51
C ASP A 30 -7.23 -9.01 4.94
N ILE A 31 -6.77 -9.10 6.19
CA ILE A 31 -6.14 -10.31 6.73
C ILE A 31 -7.14 -11.47 6.81
N ASP A 32 -8.43 -11.15 6.89
CA ASP A 32 -9.52 -12.12 7.02
C ASP A 32 -10.15 -12.48 5.66
N ALA A 33 -9.66 -11.91 4.54
CA ALA A 33 -10.18 -12.23 3.21
C ALA A 33 -9.88 -13.67 2.78
N ASP A 34 -10.87 -14.32 2.17
CA ASP A 34 -10.84 -15.74 1.78
C ASP A 34 -10.92 -15.97 0.25
N GLY A 35 -11.09 -14.89 -0.52
CA GLY A 35 -11.24 -14.96 -1.97
C GLY A 35 -9.92 -15.11 -2.74
N SER A 36 -9.83 -14.47 -3.90
CA SER A 36 -8.76 -14.72 -4.87
C SER A 36 -7.37 -14.17 -4.50
N ASN A 37 -7.24 -13.46 -3.37
CA ASN A 37 -5.99 -12.87 -2.90
C ASN A 37 -5.27 -12.03 -3.98
N ASN A 38 -6.00 -11.11 -4.63
CA ASN A 38 -5.51 -10.33 -5.76
C ASN A 38 -5.72 -8.81 -5.61
N GLY A 39 -6.26 -8.38 -4.46
CA GLY A 39 -6.41 -6.97 -4.11
C GLY A 39 -7.51 -6.21 -4.86
N SER A 40 -8.37 -6.88 -5.64
CA SER A 40 -9.34 -6.20 -6.53
C SER A 40 -10.63 -5.72 -5.85
N SER A 41 -10.92 -6.19 -4.64
CA SER A 41 -12.10 -5.87 -3.83
C SER A 41 -11.87 -6.37 -2.41
N TRP A 42 -12.68 -5.96 -1.43
CA TRP A 42 -12.61 -6.53 -0.07
C TRP A 42 -12.67 -8.07 -0.05
N ALA A 43 -13.59 -8.66 -0.82
CA ALA A 43 -13.72 -10.13 -0.91
C ALA A 43 -12.49 -10.82 -1.53
N ASN A 44 -11.77 -10.14 -2.43
CA ASN A 44 -10.57 -10.68 -3.08
C ASN A 44 -9.29 -9.98 -2.62
N ALA A 45 -9.31 -9.36 -1.44
CA ALA A 45 -8.23 -8.53 -0.93
C ALA A 45 -6.95 -9.34 -0.75
N TYR A 46 -5.80 -8.68 -0.78
CA TYR A 46 -4.57 -9.30 -0.33
C TYR A 46 -4.64 -9.56 1.18
N THR A 47 -4.16 -10.70 1.65
CA THR A 47 -4.12 -11.02 3.09
C THR A 47 -2.88 -10.46 3.79
N THR A 48 -1.95 -9.87 3.04
CA THR A 48 -0.78 -9.18 3.59
C THR A 48 -0.64 -7.78 2.96
N LEU A 49 -0.20 -6.80 3.75
CA LEU A 49 0.17 -5.49 3.23
C LEU A 49 1.38 -5.57 2.30
N GLN A 50 2.32 -6.48 2.57
CA GLN A 50 3.50 -6.73 1.74
C GLN A 50 3.12 -6.98 0.28
N SER A 51 2.16 -7.89 0.02
CA SER A 51 1.73 -8.23 -1.34
C SER A 51 1.14 -7.04 -2.09
N ALA A 52 0.40 -6.15 -1.41
CA ALA A 52 -0.13 -4.94 -2.03
C ALA A 52 0.97 -3.92 -2.35
N LEU A 53 1.94 -3.74 -1.44
CA LEU A 53 3.09 -2.85 -1.65
C LEU A 53 4.01 -3.32 -2.78
N ASP A 54 4.06 -4.62 -3.05
CA ASP A 54 4.90 -5.18 -4.11
C ASP A 54 4.35 -4.88 -5.52
N VAL A 55 3.04 -4.60 -5.65
CA VAL A 55 2.37 -4.35 -6.94
C VAL A 55 1.91 -2.91 -7.14
N ALA A 56 1.80 -2.11 -6.08
CA ALA A 56 1.26 -0.76 -6.14
C ALA A 56 2.16 0.20 -6.95
N SER A 57 1.54 1.01 -7.81
CA SER A 57 2.23 2.02 -8.62
C SER A 57 1.29 3.19 -8.93
N GLY A 58 1.29 4.20 -8.07
CA GLY A 58 0.37 5.34 -8.18
C GLY A 58 -1.06 5.05 -7.66
N ASP A 59 -1.22 3.96 -6.91
CA ASP A 59 -2.50 3.47 -6.39
C ASP A 59 -2.79 3.97 -4.97
N GLN A 60 -4.03 3.75 -4.52
CA GLN A 60 -4.36 3.78 -3.10
C GLN A 60 -4.41 2.35 -2.57
N ILE A 61 -3.82 2.09 -1.41
CA ILE A 61 -3.93 0.83 -0.67
C ILE A 61 -4.85 1.06 0.53
N TRP A 62 -5.94 0.32 0.60
CA TRP A 62 -6.92 0.36 1.68
C TRP A 62 -6.79 -0.91 2.51
N VAL A 63 -6.47 -0.73 3.78
CA VAL A 63 -6.14 -1.81 4.71
C VAL A 63 -7.22 -1.91 5.77
N ALA A 64 -7.86 -3.07 5.83
CA ALA A 64 -8.82 -3.39 6.87
C ALA A 64 -8.16 -3.40 8.26
N LYS A 65 -8.98 -3.40 9.30
CA LYS A 65 -8.55 -3.61 10.67
C LYS A 65 -7.79 -4.93 10.82
N GLY A 66 -6.89 -4.97 11.79
CA GLY A 66 -6.07 -6.14 12.06
C GLY A 66 -4.59 -5.80 12.18
N THR A 67 -3.78 -6.83 12.41
CA THR A 67 -2.34 -6.69 12.62
C THR A 67 -1.57 -7.26 11.43
N TYR A 68 -0.82 -6.40 10.75
CA TYR A 68 -0.02 -6.74 9.58
C TYR A 68 1.46 -6.66 9.92
N LYS A 69 2.20 -7.68 9.48
CA LYS A 69 3.63 -7.84 9.73
C LYS A 69 4.41 -7.81 8.41
N PRO A 70 5.59 -7.19 8.34
CA PRO A 70 6.41 -7.23 7.15
C PRO A 70 6.97 -8.63 6.92
N SER A 71 7.23 -8.98 5.66
CA SER A 71 7.74 -10.31 5.30
C SER A 71 8.79 -10.27 4.20
N SER A 72 9.35 -9.10 3.91
CA SER A 72 10.36 -8.90 2.87
C SER A 72 11.41 -7.90 3.34
N PRO A 73 12.70 -8.16 3.06
CA PRO A 73 13.78 -7.20 3.30
C PRO A 73 14.06 -6.33 2.07
N TYR A 74 13.30 -6.46 0.97
CA TYR A 74 13.52 -5.73 -0.28
C TYR A 74 14.98 -5.77 -0.81
N ASN A 75 15.66 -6.91 -0.65
CA ASN A 75 17.07 -7.14 -0.99
C ASN A 75 18.09 -6.43 -0.07
N LEU A 76 17.68 -5.99 1.11
CA LEU A 76 18.54 -5.35 2.11
C LEU A 76 19.00 -6.30 3.22
N THR A 77 18.98 -7.62 2.99
CA THR A 77 19.32 -8.60 4.04
C THR A 77 20.78 -8.47 4.48
N ILE A 78 20.97 -8.03 5.72
CA ILE A 78 22.23 -8.00 6.45
C ILE A 78 22.17 -9.00 7.62
N ASP A 79 21.05 -9.07 8.35
CA ASP A 79 20.85 -9.92 9.53
C ASP A 79 19.49 -10.67 9.53
N GLY A 80 19.23 -11.39 8.44
CA GLY A 80 18.11 -12.33 8.37
C GLY A 80 16.73 -11.67 8.38
N ASN A 81 15.83 -12.16 9.24
CA ASN A 81 14.42 -11.73 9.24
C ASN A 81 14.21 -10.35 9.87
N ARG A 82 15.14 -9.87 10.72
CA ARG A 82 14.98 -8.58 11.40
C ARG A 82 15.09 -7.38 10.45
N ASP A 83 15.59 -7.61 9.24
CA ASP A 83 15.56 -6.63 8.14
C ASP A 83 14.18 -6.52 7.45
N PHE A 84 13.18 -7.31 7.83
CA PHE A 84 11.86 -7.20 7.21
C PHE A 84 11.20 -5.87 7.58
N HIS A 85 10.77 -5.12 6.57
CA HIS A 85 10.13 -3.82 6.76
C HIS A 85 9.07 -3.58 5.69
N PHE A 86 8.15 -2.67 5.98
CA PHE A 86 7.35 -2.05 4.95
C PHE A 86 8.09 -0.85 4.35
N ARG A 87 7.69 -0.45 3.16
CA ARG A 87 8.15 0.79 2.54
C ARG A 87 6.96 1.62 2.09
N MET A 88 7.05 2.92 2.28
CA MET A 88 6.21 3.88 1.57
C MET A 88 6.72 4.01 0.13
N ILE A 89 5.82 4.31 -0.80
CA ILE A 89 6.10 4.44 -2.22
C ILE A 89 5.59 5.81 -2.66
N ASN A 90 6.41 6.57 -3.40
CA ASN A 90 5.96 7.85 -3.96
C ASN A 90 4.71 7.65 -4.83
N ASP A 91 3.79 8.60 -4.74
CA ASP A 91 2.49 8.60 -5.42
C ASP A 91 1.53 7.47 -4.99
N VAL A 92 1.89 6.68 -3.97
CA VAL A 92 1.01 5.69 -3.36
C VAL A 92 0.50 6.21 -2.02
N ALA A 93 -0.80 6.07 -1.81
CA ALA A 93 -1.43 6.38 -0.54
C ALA A 93 -1.85 5.11 0.18
N ILE A 94 -1.43 4.95 1.42
CA ILE A 94 -1.73 3.78 2.25
C ILE A 94 -2.64 4.24 3.39
N TYR A 95 -3.84 3.68 3.45
CA TYR A 95 -4.88 4.04 4.40
C TYR A 95 -5.27 2.82 5.24
N GLY A 96 -5.03 2.87 6.55
CA GLY A 96 -5.55 1.93 7.53
C GLY A 96 -6.89 2.39 8.08
N GLY A 97 -7.57 1.54 8.84
CA GLY A 97 -8.80 1.95 9.54
C GLY A 97 -10.11 1.49 8.93
N PHE A 98 -10.08 0.59 7.94
CA PHE A 98 -11.29 0.12 7.26
C PHE A 98 -11.94 -1.06 7.99
N ALA A 99 -13.27 -1.14 7.96
CA ALA A 99 -14.04 -2.30 8.41
C ALA A 99 -14.06 -3.43 7.38
N GLY A 100 -13.66 -3.18 6.12
CA GLY A 100 -13.67 -4.17 5.04
C GLY A 100 -14.95 -4.12 4.18
N THR A 101 -15.68 -3.00 4.21
CA THR A 101 -16.95 -2.86 3.46
C THR A 101 -17.09 -1.52 2.74
N GLU A 102 -16.15 -0.60 2.97
CA GLU A 102 -16.18 0.76 2.48
C GLU A 102 -15.94 0.83 0.97
N THR A 103 -16.57 1.82 0.34
CA THR A 103 -16.42 2.19 -1.06
C THR A 103 -15.75 3.57 -1.22
N ALA A 104 -15.44 4.26 -0.13
CA ALA A 104 -14.76 5.56 -0.11
C ALA A 104 -13.93 5.75 1.18
N VAL A 105 -12.78 6.43 1.08
CA VAL A 105 -11.89 6.74 2.23
C VAL A 105 -12.60 7.46 3.37
N ILE A 106 -13.56 8.34 3.06
CA ILE A 106 -14.33 9.13 4.05
C ILE A 106 -15.27 8.28 4.91
N GLN A 107 -15.49 7.01 4.55
CA GLN A 107 -16.34 6.09 5.33
C GLN A 107 -15.61 5.45 6.51
N ARG A 108 -14.27 5.64 6.62
CA ARG A 108 -13.50 5.28 7.82
C ARG A 108 -13.97 6.15 9.00
N THR A 109 -14.70 5.56 9.95
CA THR A 109 -15.38 6.32 11.02
C THR A 109 -14.92 5.96 12.43
N SER A 110 -14.28 4.81 12.65
CA SER A 110 -13.79 4.36 13.96
C SER A 110 -12.42 3.70 13.83
N TYR A 111 -11.43 4.51 13.49
CA TYR A 111 -10.03 4.09 13.30
C TYR A 111 -9.09 4.88 14.20
N GLY A 112 -7.93 4.29 14.50
CA GLY A 112 -6.95 4.84 15.46
C GLY A 112 -6.72 3.91 16.63
N VAL A 113 -5.81 4.30 17.53
CA VAL A 113 -5.37 3.47 18.66
C VAL A 113 -6.55 3.10 19.56
N GLY A 114 -6.85 1.80 19.69
CA GLY A 114 -7.93 1.28 20.52
C GLY A 114 -9.34 1.37 19.92
N GLU A 115 -9.48 1.85 18.68
CA GLU A 115 -10.77 1.93 17.99
C GLU A 115 -11.15 0.61 17.30
N THR A 116 -12.43 0.46 16.96
CA THR A 116 -12.98 -0.82 16.44
C THR A 116 -12.32 -1.29 15.14
N ASN A 117 -11.89 -0.36 14.29
CA ASN A 117 -11.22 -0.67 13.04
C ASN A 117 -9.71 -0.37 13.09
N GLU A 118 -9.08 -0.45 14.26
CA GLU A 118 -7.63 -0.24 14.37
C GLU A 118 -6.86 -1.16 13.42
N THR A 119 -5.97 -0.55 12.62
CA THR A 119 -5.01 -1.27 11.78
C THR A 119 -3.62 -1.08 12.37
N ILE A 120 -2.99 -2.19 12.74
CA ILE A 120 -1.70 -2.23 13.41
C ILE A 120 -0.64 -2.73 12.43
N LEU A 121 0.43 -1.97 12.26
CA LEU A 121 1.64 -2.40 11.57
C LEU A 121 2.67 -2.78 12.63
N SER A 122 3.00 -4.07 12.69
CA SER A 122 3.76 -4.66 13.79
C SER A 122 5.08 -5.25 13.31
N GLY A 123 6.17 -4.84 13.96
CA GLY A 123 7.50 -5.43 13.76
C GLY A 123 7.78 -6.70 14.57
N ASP A 124 6.89 -7.11 15.47
CA ASP A 124 6.93 -8.42 16.14
C ASP A 124 6.67 -9.53 15.11
N ILE A 125 7.72 -10.07 14.50
CA ILE A 125 7.67 -11.01 13.37
C ILE A 125 7.98 -12.46 13.76
N GLY A 126 8.59 -12.70 14.92
CA GLY A 126 8.91 -14.03 15.43
C GLY A 126 7.97 -14.45 16.56
N THR A 127 8.52 -14.53 17.76
CA THR A 127 7.84 -14.99 18.97
C THR A 127 7.04 -13.83 19.55
N PRO A 128 5.70 -13.98 19.71
CA PRO A 128 4.88 -12.89 20.22
C PRO A 128 5.39 -12.31 21.54
N GLY A 129 5.71 -11.02 21.54
CA GLY A 129 6.23 -10.26 22.67
C GLY A 129 7.73 -10.41 22.95
N ASP A 130 8.48 -11.14 22.12
CA ASP A 130 9.93 -11.23 22.20
C ASP A 130 10.58 -10.17 21.31
N ASN A 131 11.01 -9.06 21.91
CA ASN A 131 11.61 -7.97 21.14
C ASN A 131 12.93 -8.34 20.46
N SER A 132 13.59 -9.44 20.85
CA SER A 132 14.88 -9.83 20.27
C SER A 132 14.77 -10.35 18.83
N ASP A 133 13.56 -10.74 18.40
CA ASP A 133 13.30 -11.18 17.02
C ASP A 133 12.42 -10.22 16.21
N ASN A 134 12.04 -9.08 16.81
CA ASN A 134 11.36 -7.99 16.12
C ASN A 134 12.22 -7.45 14.98
N CYS A 135 11.57 -6.98 13.92
CA CYS A 135 12.29 -6.22 12.90
C CYS A 135 12.91 -4.95 13.48
N TYR A 136 14.00 -4.48 12.89
CA TYR A 136 14.62 -3.23 13.30
C TYR A 136 13.64 -2.08 13.12
N HIS A 137 13.02 -2.02 11.94
CA HIS A 137 12.18 -0.91 11.51
C HIS A 137 10.86 -1.44 10.93
N VAL A 138 9.72 -0.91 11.38
CA VAL A 138 8.43 -1.24 10.75
C VAL A 138 8.34 -0.62 9.35
N PHE A 139 8.84 0.60 9.20
CA PHE A 139 9.12 1.24 7.91
C PHE A 139 10.58 1.64 7.81
N TYR A 140 11.19 1.35 6.66
CA TYR A 140 12.60 1.69 6.42
C TYR A 140 12.82 2.26 5.01
N HIS A 141 13.52 3.40 4.96
CA HIS A 141 13.92 4.10 3.75
C HIS A 141 15.40 4.47 3.81
N PRO A 142 16.32 3.53 3.51
CA PRO A 142 17.74 3.84 3.45
C PRO A 142 18.04 4.95 2.43
N ASN A 143 19.21 5.57 2.60
CA ASN A 143 19.73 6.60 1.71
C ASN A 143 19.59 6.18 0.23
N GLY A 144 18.92 7.02 -0.57
CA GLY A 144 18.64 6.78 -1.98
C GLY A 144 17.20 6.37 -2.29
N LEU A 145 16.39 6.01 -1.28
CA LEU A 145 14.94 5.75 -1.41
C LEU A 145 14.11 6.93 -0.88
N GLY A 146 14.49 8.15 -1.29
CA GLY A 146 13.87 9.37 -0.80
C GLY A 146 12.36 9.44 -1.07
N LEU A 147 11.61 9.73 -0.01
CA LEU A 147 10.19 10.01 -0.10
C LEU A 147 9.94 11.48 -0.41
N THR A 148 8.85 11.74 -1.13
CA THR A 148 8.28 13.06 -1.32
C THR A 148 6.94 13.14 -0.60
N GLY A 149 6.35 14.33 -0.55
CA GLY A 149 5.01 14.51 0.02
C GLY A 149 3.88 13.79 -0.73
N SER A 150 4.17 13.07 -1.83
CA SER A 150 3.18 12.25 -2.54
C SER A 150 3.01 10.85 -1.94
N ALA A 151 3.93 10.39 -1.10
CA ALA A 151 3.75 9.15 -0.35
C ALA A 151 2.89 9.43 0.90
N ILE A 152 1.76 8.74 1.04
CA ILE A 152 0.82 8.96 2.15
C ILE A 152 0.73 7.70 3.01
N LEU A 153 0.78 7.90 4.33
CA LEU A 153 0.51 6.88 5.34
C LEU A 153 -0.46 7.48 6.36
N ASP A 154 -1.64 6.89 6.50
CA ASP A 154 -2.71 7.43 7.34
C ASP A 154 -3.56 6.32 7.98
N GLY A 155 -3.88 6.46 9.26
CA GLY A 155 -4.80 5.57 9.97
C GLY A 155 -4.19 4.29 10.53
N PHE A 156 -2.88 4.31 10.85
CA PHE A 156 -2.17 3.15 11.40
C PHE A 156 -1.64 3.39 12.82
N THR A 157 -1.69 2.33 13.63
CA THR A 157 -0.86 2.18 14.83
C THR A 157 0.41 1.44 14.43
N ILE A 158 1.58 2.02 14.71
CA ILE A 158 2.88 1.44 14.33
C ILE A 158 3.62 1.02 15.60
N THR A 159 4.01 -0.25 15.67
CA THR A 159 4.57 -0.82 16.90
C THR A 159 5.54 -1.97 16.62
N GLY A 160 6.28 -2.38 17.65
CA GLY A 160 7.07 -3.61 17.61
C GLY A 160 8.32 -3.56 16.75
N GLY A 161 8.79 -2.38 16.31
CA GLY A 161 10.16 -2.29 15.78
C GLY A 161 11.18 -2.13 16.90
N ASN A 162 12.33 -2.78 16.75
CA ASN A 162 13.40 -2.82 17.76
C ASN A 162 14.78 -2.57 17.10
N ALA A 163 15.10 -1.30 16.86
CA ALA A 163 16.38 -0.86 16.34
C ALA A 163 17.43 -0.74 17.47
N ASP A 164 18.06 -1.85 17.82
CA ASP A 164 18.93 -2.02 18.99
C ASP A 164 20.36 -2.50 18.69
N GLU A 165 20.79 -2.48 17.43
CA GLU A 165 22.13 -2.93 17.02
C GLU A 165 22.66 -2.13 15.84
N ASP A 166 23.94 -2.30 15.49
CA ASP A 166 24.56 -1.64 14.34
C ASP A 166 24.10 -2.28 13.01
N PRO A 167 23.69 -1.51 11.98
CA PRO A 167 23.69 -0.04 11.89
C PRO A 167 22.40 0.64 12.40
N HIS A 168 21.43 -0.12 12.88
CA HIS A 168 20.09 0.28 13.31
C HIS A 168 20.02 0.86 14.73
N TRP A 169 20.51 2.10 14.91
CA TRP A 169 20.43 2.81 16.20
C TRP A 169 19.25 3.80 16.25
N GLY A 170 18.07 3.32 16.66
CA GLY A 170 16.85 4.15 16.74
C GLY A 170 15.96 4.04 15.49
N GLY A 171 14.84 4.77 15.45
CA GLY A 171 13.92 4.74 14.29
C GLY A 171 13.07 3.47 14.18
N GLY A 172 12.84 2.73 15.26
CA GLY A 172 12.19 1.42 15.18
C GLY A 172 10.78 1.42 14.57
N GLY A 173 10.04 2.53 14.71
CA GLY A 173 8.79 2.71 13.96
C GLY A 173 9.05 3.01 12.48
N LEU A 174 9.65 4.17 12.21
CA LEU A 174 9.97 4.69 10.89
C LEU A 174 11.42 5.21 10.93
N GLU A 175 12.21 4.85 9.91
CA GLU A 175 13.56 5.35 9.66
C GLU A 175 13.77 5.70 8.19
#